data_AF-A0A026WJB8-F1
#
_entry.id   AF-A0A026WJB8-F1
#
_cell.length_a   1.000
_cell.length_b   1.000
_cell.length_c   1.000
_cell.angle_alpha   90.00
_cell.angle_beta   90.00
_cell.angle_gamma   90.00
#
_symmetry.space_group_name_H-M   'P 1'
#
loop_
_entity.id
_entity.type
_entity.pdbx_description
1 polymer ?
#
loop_
_entity_poly.entity_id
_entity_poly.type
_entity_poly.pdbx_seq_one_letter_code
_entity_poly.pdbx_strand_id
1 'polypeptide(L)'
;YFYPAVTICHRDAMDYSTCLRDAIQEAWPRFIPGLPEFNFPPIDPAFYDHHYATYDNGELHISAHSINSTFIGLRDVRFLDVKAYFTDNIFHLEIVFQTPQVSLEGLAHVVGRVGPFGINSTGHYKLVATDNLLRWHILGPVVNDRWIVERFILSPRRIKKVETYLTGFLDSEEFSKYRITFKYSFPYFLI
;
A
#
# COMPACT_ATOMS: atom_id res chain seq x y z
N TYR A 1 -9.20 9.95 28.63
CA TYR A 1 -8.90 8.79 27.77
C TYR A 1 -7.44 8.45 27.97
N PHE A 2 -7.16 7.34 28.66
CA PHE A 2 -5.80 6.90 28.92
C PHE A 2 -5.50 5.84 27.87
N TYR A 3 -4.74 6.21 26.83
CA TYR A 3 -4.25 5.21 25.89
C TYR A 3 -3.29 4.29 26.63
N PRO A 4 -3.45 2.95 26.59
CA PRO A 4 -2.44 2.05 27.11
C PRO A 4 -1.12 2.38 26.41
N ALA A 5 -0.03 2.46 27.17
CA ALA A 5 1.29 2.71 26.60
C ALA A 5 1.55 1.74 25.44
N VAL A 6 2.09 2.24 24.33
CA VAL A 6 2.61 1.38 23.28
C VAL A 6 3.79 0.61 23.86
N THR A 7 3.86 -0.69 23.59
CA THR A 7 4.98 -1.55 24.04
C THR A 7 6.31 -0.95 23.57
N ILE A 8 7.20 -0.67 24.54
CA ILE A 8 8.51 -0.06 24.29
C ILE A 8 9.53 -1.18 24.07
N CYS A 9 10.29 -1.09 22.98
CA CYS A 9 11.33 -2.06 22.63
C CYS A 9 12.73 -1.46 22.80
N HIS A 10 13.53 -2.10 23.64
CA HIS A 10 14.91 -1.70 23.91
C HIS A 10 15.85 -2.19 22.80
N ARG A 11 16.62 -1.29 22.21
CA ARG A 11 17.47 -1.57 21.03
C ARG A 11 18.60 -2.56 21.32
N ASP A 12 19.07 -2.59 22.56
CA ASP A 12 20.14 -3.43 23.08
C ASP A 12 19.65 -4.81 23.54
N ALA A 13 18.34 -5.03 23.56
CA ALA A 13 17.76 -6.31 23.93
C ALA A 13 17.96 -7.37 22.84
N MET A 14 18.26 -8.61 23.24
CA MET A 14 18.46 -9.73 22.30
C MET A 14 17.21 -10.05 21.47
N ASP A 15 16.03 -9.69 21.97
CA ASP A 15 14.72 -9.94 21.35
C ASP A 15 14.12 -8.69 20.67
N TYR A 16 14.92 -7.65 20.41
CA TYR A 16 14.46 -6.36 19.86
C TYR A 16 13.52 -6.49 18.65
N SER A 17 13.88 -7.29 17.64
CA SER A 17 13.02 -7.55 16.47
C SER A 17 11.69 -8.22 16.80
N THR A 18 11.71 -9.15 17.75
CA THR A 18 10.50 -9.85 18.23
C THR A 18 9.60 -8.88 18.96
N CYS A 19 10.17 -8.06 19.85
CA CYS A 19 9.43 -7.00 20.54
C CYS A 19 8.79 -6.04 19.54
N LEU A 20 9.53 -5.55 18.53
CA LEU A 20 8.98 -4.61 17.54
C LEU A 20 7.81 -5.20 16.76
N ARG A 21 7.92 -6.48 16.33
CA ARG A 21 6.83 -7.19 15.67
C ARG A 21 5.59 -7.25 16.55
N ASP A 22 5.75 -7.64 17.81
CA ASP A 22 4.64 -7.83 18.74
C ASP A 22 4.01 -6.49 19.13
N ALA A 23 4.82 -5.45 19.34
CA ALA A 23 4.37 -4.09 19.62
C ALA A 23 3.53 -3.53 18.47
N ILE A 24 3.97 -3.71 17.21
CA ILE A 24 3.20 -3.28 16.04
C ILE A 24 1.91 -4.09 15.93
N GLN A 25 1.96 -5.42 16.13
CA GLN A 25 0.78 -6.28 16.06
C GLN A 25 -0.28 -5.93 17.12
N GLU A 26 0.14 -5.59 18.34
CA GLU A 26 -0.73 -5.16 19.43
C GLU A 26 -1.33 -3.77 19.19
N ALA A 27 -0.52 -2.84 18.68
CA ALA A 27 -0.94 -1.46 18.47
C ALA A 27 -1.82 -1.30 17.22
N TRP A 28 -1.68 -2.16 16.22
CA TRP A 28 -2.33 -2.03 14.91
C TRP A 28 -3.85 -1.77 14.96
N PRO A 29 -4.66 -2.51 15.76
CA PRO A 29 -6.09 -2.26 15.84
C PRO A 29 -6.46 -0.83 16.31
N ARG A 30 -5.56 -0.16 17.04
CA ARG A 30 -5.74 1.24 17.49
C ARG A 30 -5.50 2.24 16.36
N PHE A 31 -4.62 1.92 15.41
CA PHE A 31 -4.34 2.76 14.25
C PHE A 31 -5.38 2.61 13.14
N ILE A 32 -6.07 1.46 13.05
CA ILE A 32 -7.09 1.19 12.02
C ILE A 32 -8.15 2.29 11.88
N PRO A 33 -8.83 2.74 12.94
CA PRO A 33 -9.84 3.80 12.84
C PRO A 33 -9.25 5.20 12.59
N GLY A 34 -7.92 5.34 12.59
CA GLY A 34 -7.23 6.64 12.60
C GLY A 34 -6.99 7.17 14.01
N LEU A 35 -6.20 8.23 14.12
CA LEU A 35 -5.92 8.95 15.37
C LEU A 35 -6.23 10.44 15.16
N PRO A 36 -7.48 10.88 15.42
CA PRO A 36 -7.92 12.24 15.15
C PRO A 36 -7.09 13.32 15.84
N GLU A 37 -6.57 13.05 17.04
CA GLU A 37 -5.71 13.96 17.79
C GLU A 37 -4.37 14.27 17.09
N PHE A 38 -3.97 13.41 16.14
CA PHE A 38 -2.76 13.57 15.34
C PHE A 38 -3.08 13.88 13.87
N ASN A 39 -4.35 14.17 13.54
CA ASN A 39 -4.84 14.26 12.16
C ASN A 39 -4.46 13.03 11.32
N PHE A 40 -4.36 11.86 11.96
CA PHE A 40 -4.00 10.62 11.30
C PHE A 40 -5.27 9.96 10.76
N PRO A 41 -5.44 9.83 9.44
CA PRO A 41 -6.68 9.34 8.85
C PRO A 41 -6.92 7.86 9.13
N PRO A 42 -8.15 7.35 8.94
CA PRO A 42 -8.43 5.92 8.99
C PRO A 42 -7.57 5.13 7.99
N ILE A 43 -7.06 3.98 8.43
CA ILE A 43 -6.26 3.06 7.60
C ILE A 43 -7.16 2.04 6.88
N ASP A 44 -8.27 1.65 7.51
CA ASP A 44 -9.20 0.69 6.92
C ASP A 44 -10.66 1.00 7.32
N PRO A 45 -11.52 1.46 6.39
CA PRO A 45 -11.19 1.75 5.00
C PRO A 45 -10.30 3.00 4.87
N ALA A 46 -9.28 2.94 4.01
CA ALA A 46 -8.52 4.12 3.58
C ALA A 46 -9.15 4.72 2.33
N PHE A 47 -9.20 6.06 2.28
CA PHE A 47 -9.81 6.79 1.17
C PHE A 47 -8.79 7.70 0.48
N TYR A 48 -8.83 7.71 -0.85
CA TYR A 48 -7.96 8.52 -1.70
C TYR A 48 -8.79 9.30 -2.71
N ASP A 49 -8.74 10.63 -2.63
CA ASP A 49 -9.48 11.51 -3.55
C ASP A 49 -9.02 11.35 -4.99
N HIS A 50 -7.71 11.43 -5.20
CA HIS A 50 -7.09 11.38 -6.51
C HIS A 50 -5.78 10.59 -6.46
N HIS A 51 -5.60 9.69 -7.42
CA HIS A 51 -4.34 8.98 -7.61
C HIS A 51 -4.03 8.84 -9.09
N TYR A 52 -2.76 8.99 -9.47
CA TYR A 52 -2.30 8.86 -10.84
C TYR A 52 -1.34 7.69 -10.94
N ALA A 53 -1.56 6.83 -11.93
CA ALA A 53 -0.67 5.72 -12.24
C ALA A 53 -0.33 5.75 -13.72
N THR A 54 0.94 5.55 -14.04
CA THR A 54 1.39 5.33 -15.41
C THR A 54 1.99 3.94 -15.53
N TYR A 55 1.77 3.30 -16.67
CA TYR A 55 2.36 2.02 -17.03
C TYR A 55 2.87 2.10 -18.46
N ASP A 56 4.13 1.75 -18.64
CA ASP A 56 4.77 1.71 -19.94
C ASP A 56 5.67 0.47 -20.04
N ASN A 57 5.44 -0.35 -21.07
CA ASN A 57 6.32 -1.46 -21.43
C ASN A 57 6.67 -1.47 -22.93
N GLY A 58 6.53 -0.34 -23.62
CA GLY A 58 6.75 -0.18 -25.06
C GLY A 58 5.54 -0.56 -25.92
N GLU A 59 4.86 -1.66 -25.61
CA GLU A 59 3.65 -2.09 -26.34
C GLU A 59 2.36 -1.47 -25.77
N LEU A 60 2.36 -1.23 -24.47
CA LEU A 60 1.26 -0.68 -23.69
C LEU A 60 1.74 0.58 -23.00
N HIS A 61 1.12 1.71 -23.33
CA HIS A 61 1.30 2.98 -22.64
C HIS A 61 -0.04 3.40 -22.05
N ILE A 62 -0.18 3.36 -20.73
CA ILE A 62 -1.41 3.73 -20.03
C ILE A 62 -1.10 4.80 -18.99
N SER A 63 -1.93 5.84 -18.96
CA SER A 63 -2.09 6.77 -17.84
C SER A 63 -3.50 6.60 -17.26
N ALA A 64 -3.59 6.28 -15.98
CA ALA A 64 -4.84 6.13 -15.25
C ALA A 64 -4.94 7.20 -14.16
N HIS A 65 -6.02 7.97 -14.18
CA HIS A 65 -6.42 8.87 -13.11
C HIS A 65 -7.56 8.25 -12.33
N SER A 66 -7.26 7.77 -11.13
CA SER A 66 -8.20 7.20 -10.19
C SER A 66 -8.79 8.29 -9.29
N ILE A 67 -10.10 8.23 -9.06
CA ILE A 67 -10.88 9.19 -8.30
C ILE A 67 -11.72 8.46 -7.26
N ASN A 68 -11.81 9.01 -6.05
CA ASN A 68 -12.63 8.49 -4.93
C ASN A 68 -12.39 7.00 -4.70
N SER A 69 -11.13 6.64 -4.47
CA SER A 69 -10.72 5.25 -4.32
C SER A 69 -10.78 4.82 -2.87
N THR A 70 -11.34 3.65 -2.60
CA THR A 70 -11.42 3.05 -1.27
C THR A 70 -10.56 1.80 -1.23
N PHE A 71 -9.63 1.76 -0.28
CA PHE A 71 -8.77 0.63 -0.01
C PHE A 71 -9.17 -0.04 1.31
N ILE A 72 -9.29 -1.36 1.29
CA ILE A 72 -9.80 -2.18 2.41
C ILE A 72 -8.91 -3.42 2.55
N GLY A 73 -8.73 -3.90 3.78
CA GLY A 73 -8.08 -5.17 4.11
C GLY A 73 -6.80 -5.05 4.93
N LEU A 74 -6.41 -3.83 5.32
CA LEU A 74 -5.30 -3.60 6.23
C LEU A 74 -5.64 -3.95 7.68
N ARG A 75 -6.91 -3.97 8.06
CA ARG A 75 -7.36 -4.43 9.39
C ARG A 75 -6.92 -5.85 9.71
N ASP A 76 -6.86 -6.71 8.70
CA ASP A 76 -6.53 -8.14 8.84
C ASP A 76 -5.05 -8.44 8.57
N VAL A 77 -4.18 -7.44 8.67
CA VAL A 77 -2.73 -7.62 8.57
C VAL A 77 -2.23 -8.51 9.69
N ARG A 78 -1.37 -9.47 9.31
CA ARG A 78 -0.51 -10.19 10.25
C ARG A 78 0.95 -9.85 9.99
N PHE A 79 1.61 -9.28 11.00
CA PHE A 79 3.03 -8.95 10.95
C PHE A 79 3.86 -10.22 11.20
N LEU A 80 4.83 -10.47 10.32
CA LEU A 80 5.60 -11.71 10.31
C LEU A 80 7.03 -11.49 10.81
N ASP A 81 7.66 -10.40 10.36
CA ASP A 81 9.05 -10.08 10.69
C ASP A 81 9.23 -8.57 10.68
N VAL A 82 10.00 -8.06 11.65
CA VAL A 82 10.32 -6.63 11.76
C VAL A 82 11.80 -6.49 12.05
N LYS A 83 12.50 -5.74 11.19
CA LYS A 83 13.93 -5.47 11.33
C LYS A 83 14.16 -3.98 11.30
N ALA A 84 15.00 -3.53 12.21
CA ALA A 84 15.37 -2.14 12.35
C ALA A 84 16.87 -2.02 12.15
N TYR A 85 17.27 -1.07 11.32
CA TYR A 85 18.66 -0.74 11.03
C TYR A 85 18.90 0.73 11.36
N PHE A 86 20.05 1.00 11.96
CA PHE A 86 20.49 2.35 12.33
C PHE A 86 21.83 2.59 11.67
N THR A 87 21.88 3.54 10.74
CA THR A 87 23.12 3.95 10.07
C THR A 87 23.24 5.46 10.19
N ASP A 88 24.27 5.92 10.90
CA ASP A 88 24.48 7.33 11.28
C ASP A 88 23.25 7.92 11.98
N ASN A 89 22.41 8.65 11.24
CA ASN A 89 21.17 9.26 11.70
C ASN A 89 19.92 8.73 10.99
N ILE A 90 20.06 7.79 10.06
CA ILE A 90 18.94 7.21 9.31
C ILE A 90 18.43 6.00 10.09
N PHE A 91 17.14 6.05 10.43
CA PHE A 91 16.42 4.89 10.91
C PHE A 91 15.68 4.23 9.75
N HIS A 92 15.95 2.96 9.54
CA HIS A 92 15.30 2.14 8.52
C HIS A 92 14.57 0.97 9.19
N LEU A 93 13.26 0.92 8.97
CA LEU A 93 12.39 -0.16 9.40
C LEU A 93 11.95 -1.00 8.20
N GLU A 94 12.21 -2.30 8.27
CA GLU A 94 11.68 -3.31 7.35
C GLU A 94 10.59 -4.10 8.05
N ILE A 95 9.39 -4.14 7.46
CA ILE A 95 8.26 -4.88 8.00
C ILE A 95 7.78 -5.86 6.94
N VAL A 96 7.87 -7.16 7.23
CA VAL A 96 7.24 -8.21 6.42
C VAL A 96 5.90 -8.53 7.03
N PHE A 97 4.86 -8.49 6.22
CA PHE A 97 3.49 -8.73 6.67
C PHE A 97 2.69 -9.44 5.59
N GLN A 98 1.60 -10.05 6.02
CA GLN A 98 0.65 -10.70 5.13
C GLN A 98 -0.75 -10.13 5.29
N THR A 99 -1.51 -10.14 4.21
CA THR A 99 -2.96 -9.85 4.23
C THR A 99 -3.70 -10.99 3.53
N PRO A 100 -4.80 -11.49 4.11
CA PRO A 100 -5.59 -12.55 3.48
C PRO A 100 -6.25 -12.05 2.19
N GLN A 101 -6.74 -10.82 2.21
CA GLN A 101 -7.36 -10.15 1.09
C GLN A 101 -7.22 -8.64 1.27
N VAL A 102 -6.94 -7.93 0.18
CA VAL A 102 -7.13 -6.49 0.09
C VAL A 102 -7.96 -6.17 -1.14
N SER A 103 -8.72 -5.08 -1.08
CA SER A 103 -9.43 -4.57 -2.24
C SER A 103 -9.22 -3.08 -2.41
N LEU A 104 -9.13 -2.65 -3.67
CA LEU A 104 -9.13 -1.26 -4.08
C LEU A 104 -10.24 -1.07 -5.10
N GLU A 105 -11.16 -0.14 -4.84
CA GLU A 105 -12.25 0.17 -5.77
C GLU A 105 -12.41 1.68 -5.93
N GLY A 106 -12.86 2.11 -7.10
CA GLY A 106 -13.05 3.52 -7.40
C GLY A 106 -13.48 3.76 -8.84
N LEU A 107 -13.43 5.02 -9.24
CA LEU A 107 -13.57 5.46 -10.63
C LEU A 107 -12.19 5.67 -11.23
N ALA A 108 -11.98 5.28 -12.48
CA ALA A 108 -10.75 5.61 -13.19
C ALA A 108 -11.04 6.15 -14.59
N HIS A 109 -10.35 7.22 -14.94
CA HIS A 109 -10.19 7.70 -16.30
C HIS A 109 -8.86 7.18 -16.85
N VAL A 110 -8.91 6.45 -17.95
CA VAL A 110 -7.76 5.76 -18.54
C VAL A 110 -7.54 6.31 -19.95
N VAL A 111 -6.36 6.87 -20.16
CA VAL A 111 -5.89 7.35 -21.47
C VAL A 111 -4.62 6.61 -21.82
N GLY A 112 -4.50 6.13 -23.06
CA GLY A 112 -3.34 5.35 -23.43
C GLY A 112 -3.35 4.84 -24.85
N ARG A 113 -2.45 3.91 -25.13
CA ARG A 113 -2.35 3.17 -26.39
C ARG A 113 -1.98 1.71 -26.13
N VAL A 114 -2.58 0.81 -26.90
CA VAL A 114 -2.18 -0.60 -27.02
C VAL A 114 -1.81 -0.83 -28.48
N GLY A 115 -0.51 -0.90 -28.79
CA GLY A 115 -0.05 -0.93 -30.17
C GLY A 115 -0.63 0.24 -31.00
N PRO A 116 -1.39 -0.01 -32.09
CA PRO A 116 -1.99 1.04 -32.91
C PRO A 116 -3.28 1.64 -32.34
N PHE A 117 -3.89 1.04 -31.31
CA PHE A 117 -5.19 1.44 -30.80
C PHE A 117 -5.08 2.46 -29.67
N GLY A 118 -5.84 3.55 -29.75
CA GLY A 118 -5.95 4.54 -28.68
C GLY A 118 -6.98 4.14 -27.63
N ILE A 119 -6.67 4.39 -26.37
CA ILE A 119 -7.59 4.24 -25.22
C ILE A 119 -7.93 5.63 -24.72
N ASN A 120 -9.22 5.91 -24.58
CA ASN A 120 -9.73 7.04 -23.81
C ASN A 120 -11.08 6.62 -23.23
N SER A 121 -11.10 6.25 -21.96
CA SER A 121 -12.27 5.62 -21.37
C SER A 121 -12.36 5.87 -19.86
N THR A 122 -13.58 5.97 -19.36
CA THR A 122 -13.86 6.15 -17.94
C THR A 122 -14.76 5.01 -17.47
N GLY A 123 -14.43 4.43 -16.33
CA GLY A 123 -15.23 3.35 -15.77
C GLY A 123 -14.98 3.13 -14.29
N HIS A 124 -15.77 2.24 -13.72
CA HIS A 124 -15.59 1.73 -12.38
C HIS A 124 -14.62 0.55 -12.40
N TYR A 125 -13.71 0.54 -11.45
CA TYR A 125 -12.80 -0.58 -11.24
C TYR A 125 -12.92 -1.13 -9.83
N LYS A 126 -12.70 -2.43 -9.71
CA LYS A 126 -12.45 -3.11 -8.43
C LYS A 126 -11.31 -4.10 -8.62
N LEU A 127 -10.29 -3.97 -7.80
CA LEU A 127 -9.15 -4.87 -7.71
C LEU A 127 -9.26 -5.63 -6.40
N VAL A 128 -9.10 -6.94 -6.45
CA VAL A 128 -9.04 -7.81 -5.27
C VAL A 128 -7.77 -8.63 -5.34
N ALA A 129 -6.92 -8.52 -4.34
CA ALA A 129 -5.69 -9.30 -4.22
C ALA A 129 -5.75 -10.18 -2.98
N THR A 130 -5.49 -11.49 -3.13
CA THR A 130 -5.60 -12.48 -2.04
C THR A 130 -4.28 -13.18 -1.76
N ASP A 131 -4.09 -13.58 -0.49
CA ASP A 131 -2.88 -14.23 0.04
C ASP A 131 -1.62 -13.44 -0.38
N ASN A 132 -1.56 -12.21 0.13
CA ASN A 132 -0.50 -11.26 -0.15
C ASN A 132 0.58 -11.38 0.90
N LEU A 133 1.84 -11.51 0.47
CA LEU A 133 3.02 -11.36 1.30
C LEU A 133 3.79 -10.14 0.80
N LEU A 134 3.88 -9.13 1.65
CA LEU A 134 4.37 -7.81 1.32
C LEU A 134 5.51 -7.42 2.25
N ARG A 135 6.29 -6.42 1.84
CA ARG A 135 7.32 -5.81 2.66
C ARG A 135 7.23 -4.30 2.58
N TRP A 136 7.17 -3.63 3.73
CA TRP A 136 7.40 -2.19 3.83
C TRP A 136 8.87 -1.93 4.13
N HIS A 137 9.43 -0.92 3.46
CA HIS A 137 10.66 -0.26 3.87
C HIS A 137 10.29 1.18 4.21
N ILE A 138 10.55 1.57 5.45
CA ILE A 138 10.26 2.91 5.96
C ILE A 138 11.61 3.49 6.39
N LEU A 139 11.99 4.63 5.82
CA LEU A 139 13.30 5.23 6.05
C LEU A 139 13.17 6.72 6.30
N GLY A 140 14.07 7.22 7.13
CA GLY A 140 14.31 8.64 7.26
C GLY A 140 15.10 8.97 8.54
N PRO A 141 15.46 10.24 8.74
CA PRO A 141 16.33 10.63 9.83
C PRO A 141 15.60 10.65 11.17
N VAL A 142 16.35 10.45 12.25
CA VAL A 142 15.90 10.77 13.62
C VAL A 142 16.49 12.11 14.02
N VAL A 143 15.63 13.11 14.23
CA VAL A 143 16.02 14.48 14.60
C VAL A 143 15.24 14.88 15.86
N ASN A 144 15.95 15.28 16.92
CA ASN A 144 15.34 15.67 18.21
C ASN A 144 14.36 14.60 18.74
N ASP A 145 14.79 13.34 18.76
CA ASP A 145 13.99 12.18 19.17
C ASP A 145 12.71 11.93 18.35
N ARG A 146 12.60 12.54 17.18
CA ARG A 146 11.49 12.34 16.23
C ARG A 146 12.01 11.67 14.98
N TRP A 147 11.35 10.58 14.59
CA TRP A 147 11.59 9.97 13.29
C TRP A 147 10.80 10.73 12.23
N ILE A 148 11.52 11.28 11.25
CA ILE A 148 10.94 11.95 10.09
C ILE A 148 10.93 10.92 8.97
N VAL A 149 9.75 10.44 8.57
CA VAL A 149 9.63 9.48 7.47
C VAL A 149 9.79 10.23 6.15
N GLU A 150 10.88 9.94 5.43
CA GLU A 150 11.15 10.52 4.10
C GLU A 150 10.79 9.55 2.97
N ARG A 151 10.87 8.25 3.23
CA ARG A 151 10.64 7.23 2.23
C ARG A 151 9.83 6.07 2.78
N PHE A 152 8.73 5.79 2.10
CA PHE A 152 7.92 4.60 2.30
C PHE A 152 7.87 3.80 0.99
N ILE A 153 8.34 2.55 1.01
CA ILE A 153 8.36 1.66 -0.15
C ILE A 153 7.58 0.40 0.19
N LEU A 154 6.54 0.11 -0.59
CA LEU A 154 5.85 -1.16 -0.58
C LEU A 154 6.44 -2.08 -1.66
N SER A 155 6.97 -3.22 -1.25
CA SER A 155 7.53 -4.24 -2.14
C SER A 155 6.72 -5.55 -2.03
N PRO A 156 6.03 -5.98 -3.09
CA PRO A 156 5.37 -7.27 -3.07
C PRO A 156 6.41 -8.40 -3.12
N ARG A 157 6.34 -9.34 -2.16
CA ARG A 157 7.15 -10.57 -2.19
C ARG A 157 6.40 -11.70 -2.89
N ARG A 158 5.09 -11.78 -2.65
CA ARG A 158 4.17 -12.72 -3.31
C ARG A 158 2.77 -12.13 -3.30
N ILE A 159 2.07 -12.28 -4.42
CA ILE A 159 0.63 -12.07 -4.52
C ILE A 159 0.09 -13.33 -5.18
N LYS A 160 -0.78 -14.09 -4.50
CA LYS A 160 -1.24 -15.38 -5.02
C LYS A 160 -2.22 -15.21 -6.17
N LYS A 161 -3.18 -14.30 -6.03
CA LYS A 161 -4.23 -14.06 -7.02
C LYS A 161 -4.61 -12.58 -7.00
N VAL A 162 -4.76 -12.02 -8.19
CA VAL A 162 -5.36 -10.70 -8.42
C VAL A 162 -6.56 -10.89 -9.34
N GLU A 163 -7.70 -10.35 -8.93
CA GLU A 163 -8.92 -10.28 -9.73
C GLU A 163 -9.25 -8.82 -9.99
N THR A 164 -9.60 -8.54 -11.24
CA THR A 164 -9.88 -7.19 -11.73
C THR A 164 -11.26 -7.19 -12.35
N TYR A 165 -12.14 -6.34 -11.85
CA TYR A 165 -13.49 -6.12 -12.34
C TYR A 165 -13.56 -4.70 -12.91
N LEU A 166 -13.94 -4.59 -14.18
CA LEU A 166 -13.98 -3.33 -14.93
C LEU A 166 -15.36 -3.18 -15.56
N THR A 167 -16.01 -2.04 -15.30
CA THR A 167 -17.35 -1.74 -15.81
C THR A 167 -17.36 -0.36 -16.44
N GLY A 168 -17.90 -0.22 -17.65
CA GLY A 168 -18.02 1.06 -18.36
C GLY A 168 -16.78 1.45 -19.17
N PHE A 169 -15.70 0.67 -19.11
CA PHE A 169 -14.58 0.82 -20.03
C PHE A 169 -14.93 0.32 -21.45
N LEU A 170 -14.30 0.89 -22.50
CA LEU A 170 -14.50 0.53 -23.91
C LEU A 170 -14.61 -0.98 -24.13
N ASP A 171 -15.51 -1.40 -25.03
CA ASP A 171 -16.00 -2.78 -25.17
C ASP A 171 -14.89 -3.84 -25.00
N SER A 172 -15.06 -4.62 -23.95
CA SER A 172 -14.03 -5.43 -23.29
C SER A 172 -13.47 -6.61 -24.10
N GLU A 173 -14.03 -6.92 -25.28
CA GLU A 173 -13.61 -8.09 -26.08
C GLU A 173 -12.20 -7.94 -26.66
N GLU A 174 -11.77 -6.74 -27.05
CA GLU A 174 -10.40 -6.55 -27.55
C GLU A 174 -9.38 -6.43 -26.42
N PHE A 175 -9.74 -5.79 -25.30
CA PHE A 175 -8.88 -5.65 -24.12
C PHE A 175 -8.71 -6.97 -23.34
N SER A 176 -9.73 -7.82 -23.28
CA SER A 176 -9.68 -9.11 -22.58
C SER A 176 -8.63 -10.08 -23.16
N LYS A 177 -8.24 -9.89 -24.43
CA LYS A 177 -7.16 -10.65 -25.09
C LYS A 177 -5.78 -10.30 -24.53
N TYR A 178 -5.60 -9.10 -24.00
CA TYR A 178 -4.36 -8.67 -23.38
C TYR A 178 -4.44 -8.96 -21.88
N ARG A 179 -3.77 -10.02 -21.42
CA ARG A 179 -3.51 -10.25 -19.98
C ARG A 179 -2.56 -9.16 -19.47
N ILE A 180 -3.10 -8.00 -19.13
CA ILE A 180 -2.31 -6.90 -18.55
C ILE A 180 -1.93 -7.31 -17.13
N THR A 181 -0.67 -7.69 -16.95
CA THR A 181 -0.09 -7.87 -15.62
C THR A 181 0.39 -6.50 -15.15
N PHE A 182 -0.44 -5.80 -14.36
CA PHE A 182 -0.01 -4.57 -13.72
C PHE A 182 1.12 -4.90 -12.73
N LYS A 183 2.35 -4.51 -13.06
CA LYS A 183 3.38 -4.34 -12.04
C LYS A 183 3.03 -3.05 -11.30
N TYR A 184 2.37 -3.17 -10.15
CA TYR A 184 2.10 -2.05 -9.28
C TYR A 184 3.43 -1.44 -8.82
N SER A 185 3.79 -0.27 -9.35
CA SER A 185 4.59 0.68 -8.59
C SER A 185 3.58 1.52 -7.82
N PHE A 186 3.46 1.32 -6.51
CA PHE A 186 2.79 2.31 -5.66
C PHE A 186 3.74 3.50 -5.59
N PRO A 187 3.46 4.64 -6.25
CA PRO A 187 4.24 5.84 -6.00
C PRO A 187 3.96 6.22 -4.55
N TYR A 188 5.03 6.22 -3.76
CA TYR A 188 5.19 6.81 -2.43
C TYR A 188 3.91 7.32 -1.76
N PHE A 189 3.49 6.65 -0.67
CA PHE A 189 2.69 7.31 0.34
C PHE A 189 3.59 8.33 1.04
N LEU A 190 3.42 9.61 0.70
CA LEU A 190 3.69 10.69 1.64
C LEU A 190 2.36 10.91 2.38
N ILE A 191 2.32 10.47 3.64
CA ILE A 191 1.38 11.01 4.63
C ILE A 191 2.08 12.22 5.24
#